data_AF-A0A821ED67-F1
#
_entry.id   AF-A0A821ED67-F1
#
_cell.length_a   1.000
_cell.length_b   1.000
_cell.length_c   1.000
_cell.angle_alpha   90.00
_cell.angle_beta   90.00
_cell.angle_gamma   90.00
#
_symmetry.space_group_name_H-M   'P 1'
#
loop_
_entity.id
_entity.type
_entity.pdbx_description
1 polymer ?
#
loop_
_entity_poly.entity_id
_entity_poly.type
_entity_poly.pdbx_seq_one_letter_code
_entity_poly.pdbx_strand_id
1 'polypeptide(L)'
;NAFQGVNHPSLYHVLLDEIGFTADELPLLTYHLCFTDPRSSAAEAIPSVVHQADIAALKARDLFYDDERSSATSVGGRSQPLRDPQLSDLDFKILEVHENLKNRPVFG
;
A
#
# COMPACT_ATOMS: atom_id res chain seq x y z
N ASN A 1 -6.59 -14.70 14.50
CA ASN A 1 -7.92 -14.64 15.14
C ASN A 1 -8.93 -14.06 14.16
N ALA A 2 -10.01 -14.79 13.88
CA ALA A 2 -11.13 -14.34 13.05
C ALA A 2 -12.00 -13.40 13.89
N PHE A 3 -11.81 -12.07 13.77
CA PHE A 3 -12.47 -11.15 14.70
C PHE A 3 -13.96 -10.90 14.39
N GLN A 4 -14.39 -11.06 13.13
CA GLN A 4 -15.82 -11.21 12.79
C GLN A 4 -16.01 -11.81 11.39
N GLY A 5 -16.72 -12.95 11.27
CA GLY A 5 -17.08 -13.59 9.99
C GLY A 5 -16.19 -14.75 9.55
N VAL A 6 -16.33 -15.17 8.28
CA VAL A 6 -15.55 -16.26 7.65
C VAL A 6 -14.14 -15.76 7.35
N ASN A 7 -13.11 -16.52 7.74
CA ASN A 7 -11.73 -16.19 7.36
C ASN A 7 -11.54 -16.37 5.85
N HIS A 8 -11.01 -15.35 5.20
CA HIS A 8 -10.54 -15.46 3.82
C HIS A 8 -9.09 -15.98 3.84
N PRO A 9 -8.82 -17.22 3.39
CA PRO A 9 -7.45 -17.73 3.33
C PRO A 9 -6.66 -17.03 2.22
N SER A 10 -5.43 -16.65 2.52
CA SER A 10 -4.50 -16.07 1.55
C SER A 10 -3.91 -17.17 0.65
N LEU A 11 -4.01 -16.97 -0.66
CA LEU A 11 -3.43 -17.86 -1.66
C LEU A 11 -2.10 -17.29 -2.15
N TYR A 12 -1.01 -18.06 -1.96
CA TYR A 12 0.32 -17.68 -2.42
C TYR A 12 0.70 -18.45 -3.68
N HIS A 13 1.21 -17.73 -4.69
CA HIS A 13 1.71 -18.32 -5.93
C HIS A 13 3.13 -17.79 -6.19
N VAL A 14 4.09 -18.71 -6.30
CA VAL A 14 5.50 -18.38 -6.53
C VAL A 14 5.72 -18.24 -8.03
N LEU A 15 5.97 -17.00 -8.48
CA LEU A 15 6.26 -16.70 -9.88
C LEU A 15 7.75 -16.86 -10.21
N LEU A 16 8.60 -16.58 -9.24
CA LEU A 16 10.05 -16.63 -9.36
C LEU A 16 10.64 -17.00 -7.99
N ASP A 17 11.55 -17.97 -7.99
CA ASP A 17 12.36 -18.33 -6.83
C ASP A 17 13.81 -18.57 -7.27
N GLU A 18 14.67 -17.60 -6.95
CA GLU A 18 16.12 -17.67 -7.20
C GLU A 18 16.90 -18.12 -5.95
N ILE A 19 16.25 -18.13 -4.79
CA ILE A 19 16.85 -18.48 -3.50
C ILE A 19 16.85 -20.00 -3.31
N GLY A 20 15.87 -20.69 -3.92
CA GLY A 20 15.75 -22.14 -3.92
C GLY A 20 15.07 -22.66 -2.65
N PHE A 21 13.97 -22.02 -2.26
CA PHE A 21 13.17 -22.45 -1.11
C PHE A 21 12.55 -23.83 -1.35
N THR A 22 12.50 -24.63 -0.29
CA THR A 22 11.69 -25.84 -0.30
C THR A 22 10.21 -25.52 -0.11
N ALA A 23 9.33 -26.45 -0.51
CA ALA A 23 7.88 -26.26 -0.44
C ALA A 23 7.35 -26.00 0.99
N ASP A 24 8.08 -26.41 2.03
CA ASP A 24 7.71 -26.22 3.43
C ASP A 24 8.30 -24.94 4.05
N GLU A 25 9.44 -24.46 3.54
CA GLU A 25 10.10 -23.26 4.06
C GLU A 25 9.37 -21.97 3.69
N LEU A 26 8.84 -21.89 2.47
CA LEU A 26 8.16 -20.68 1.99
C LEU A 26 6.84 -20.39 2.75
N PRO A 27 5.96 -21.37 3.01
CA PRO A 27 4.80 -21.19 3.89
C PRO A 27 5.20 -20.78 5.31
N LEU A 28 6.26 -21.37 5.87
CA LEU A 28 6.73 -21.06 7.23
C LEU A 28 7.29 -19.63 7.33
N LEU A 29 8.08 -19.22 6.35
CA LEU A 29 8.60 -17.85 6.26
C LEU A 29 7.45 -16.85 6.18
N THR A 30 6.48 -17.11 5.31
CA THR A 30 5.30 -16.26 5.11
C THR A 30 4.49 -16.15 6.41
N TYR A 31 4.32 -17.27 7.12
CA TYR A 31 3.68 -17.28 8.43
C TYR A 31 4.41 -16.39 9.45
N HIS A 32 5.74 -16.43 9.51
CA HIS A 32 6.50 -15.55 10.41
C HIS A 32 6.35 -14.07 10.05
N LEU A 33 6.32 -13.74 8.76
CA LEU A 33 6.14 -12.36 8.29
C LEU A 33 4.75 -11.77 8.63
N CYS A 34 3.76 -12.60 8.92
CA CYS A 34 2.45 -12.14 9.40
C CYS A 34 2.49 -11.57 10.84
N PHE A 35 3.60 -11.74 11.57
CA PHE A 35 3.77 -11.26 12.96
C PHE A 35 4.77 -10.13 13.11
N THR A 36 5.35 -9.64 12.00
CA THR A 36 6.38 -8.59 12.05
C THR A 36 5.80 -7.17 12.03
N ASP A 37 4.48 -7.01 12.14
CA ASP A 37 3.88 -5.67 12.09
C ASP A 37 4.16 -4.89 13.38
N PRO A 38 4.73 -3.67 13.31
CA PRO A 38 5.01 -2.86 14.50
C PRO A 38 3.76 -2.29 15.19
N ARG A 39 2.60 -2.30 14.53
CA ARG A 39 1.34 -1.70 15.03
C ARG A 39 0.44 -2.72 15.73
N SER A 40 0.62 -4.01 15.47
CA SER A 40 -0.26 -5.07 15.97
C SER A 40 0.55 -6.25 16.48
N SER A 41 0.23 -6.74 17.68
CA SER A 41 0.78 -8.01 18.19
C SER A 41 0.02 -9.24 17.69
N ALA A 42 -0.99 -9.05 16.83
CA ALA A 42 -1.82 -10.12 16.28
C ALA A 42 -1.40 -10.44 14.84
N ALA A 43 -1.47 -11.73 14.49
CA ALA A 43 -1.22 -12.19 13.14
C ALA A 43 -2.21 -11.58 12.15
N GLU A 44 -1.69 -10.97 11.10
CA GLU A 44 -2.48 -10.54 9.95
C GLU A 44 -2.66 -11.68 8.94
N ALA A 45 -3.70 -11.60 8.10
CA ALA A 45 -3.98 -12.64 7.10
C ALA A 45 -2.96 -12.67 5.95
N ILE A 46 -2.28 -11.54 5.70
CA ILE A 46 -1.24 -11.36 4.70
C ILE A 46 0.06 -10.94 5.38
N PRO A 47 1.24 -11.06 4.75
CA PRO A 47 2.50 -10.62 5.33
C PRO A 47 2.49 -9.11 5.57
N SER A 48 3.04 -8.65 6.70
CA SER A 48 3.03 -7.23 7.08
C SER A 48 3.64 -6.33 6.00
N VAL A 49 4.66 -6.81 5.28
CA VAL A 49 5.28 -6.07 4.16
C VAL A 49 4.30 -5.73 3.03
N VAL A 50 3.36 -6.64 2.72
CA VAL A 50 2.33 -6.42 1.69
C VAL A 50 1.32 -5.38 2.20
N HIS A 51 0.88 -5.54 3.45
CA HIS A 51 -0.05 -4.60 4.08
C HIS A 51 0.51 -3.17 4.14
N GLN A 52 1.80 -3.01 4.49
CA GLN A 52 2.44 -1.70 4.53
C GLN A 52 2.63 -1.10 3.13
N ALA A 53 2.87 -1.92 2.10
CA ALA A 53 2.90 -1.45 0.72
C ALA A 53 1.53 -0.91 0.27
N ASP A 54 0.44 -1.58 0.64
CA ASP A 54 -0.91 -1.12 0.35
C ASP A 54 -1.19 0.23 1.03
N ILE A 55 -0.80 0.39 2.29
CA ILE A 55 -0.93 1.67 3.00
C ILE A 55 -0.07 2.76 2.34
N ALA A 56 1.14 2.44 1.88
CA ALA A 56 1.99 3.36 1.15
C ALA A 56 1.31 3.85 -0.14
N ALA A 57 0.73 2.92 -0.91
CA ALA A 57 0.03 3.22 -2.15
C ALA A 57 -1.23 4.06 -1.93
N LEU A 58 -2.01 3.74 -0.89
CA LEU A 58 -3.19 4.54 -0.50
C LEU A 58 -2.80 5.98 -0.14
N LYS A 59 -1.70 6.16 0.59
CA LYS A 59 -1.21 7.50 0.95
C LYS A 59 -0.61 8.26 -0.23
N ALA A 60 0.12 7.59 -1.12
CA ALA A 60 0.59 8.19 -2.35
C ALA A 60 -0.58 8.70 -3.19
N ARG A 61 -1.68 7.93 -3.26
CA ARG A 61 -2.91 8.35 -3.91
C ARG A 61 -3.53 9.58 -3.24
N ASP A 62 -3.59 9.62 -1.91
CA ASP A 62 -4.14 10.78 -1.19
C ASP A 62 -3.29 12.05 -1.45
N LEU A 63 -1.96 11.92 -1.45
CA LEU A 63 -1.03 13.02 -1.78
C LEU A 63 -1.20 13.52 -3.23
N PHE A 64 -1.41 12.61 -4.19
CA PHE A 64 -1.67 12.97 -5.58
C PHE A 64 -2.94 13.82 -5.71
N TYR A 65 -4.02 13.42 -5.05
CA TYR A 65 -5.28 14.16 -5.11
C TYR A 65 -5.24 15.50 -4.37
N ASP A 66 -4.44 15.63 -3.31
CA ASP A 66 -4.24 16.89 -2.60
C ASP A 66 -3.38 17.90 -3.39
N ASP A 67 -2.39 17.45 -4.19
CA ASP A 67 -1.60 18.33 -5.09
C ASP A 67 -2.49 18.94 -6.20
N GLU A 68 -3.37 18.14 -6.80
CA GLU A 68 -4.36 18.60 -7.79
C GLU A 68 -5.33 19.64 -7.20
N ARG A 69 -5.79 19.43 -5.97
CA ARG A 69 -6.68 20.38 -5.27
C ARG A 69 -5.96 21.64 -4.82
N SER A 70 -4.72 21.53 -4.38
CA SER A 70 -3.89 22.67 -3.96
C SER A 70 -3.55 23.55 -5.16
N SER A 71 -3.28 22.95 -6.31
CA SER A 71 -3.09 23.63 -7.60
C SER A 71 -4.37 24.32 -8.11
N ALA A 72 -5.54 23.93 -7.62
CA ALA A 72 -6.82 24.55 -7.95
C ALA A 72 -7.24 25.70 -7.00
N THR A 73 -6.41 26.12 -6.04
CA THR A 73 -6.75 27.21 -5.12
C THR A 73 -6.37 28.60 -5.67
N SER A 74 -7.06 29.01 -6.74
CA SER A 74 -7.51 30.39 -6.86
C SER A 74 -8.94 30.42 -7.38
N VAL A 75 -9.79 31.15 -6.65
CA VAL A 75 -11.19 31.51 -6.95
C VAL A 75 -12.27 30.42 -6.76
N GLY A 76 -12.83 30.38 -5.55
CA GLY A 76 -14.27 30.23 -5.28
C GLY A 76 -15.08 29.10 -5.93
N GLY A 77 -15.40 28.08 -5.11
CA GLY A 77 -16.74 27.51 -5.04
C GLY A 77 -17.05 26.28 -5.92
N ARG A 78 -17.59 25.25 -5.23
CA ARG A 78 -18.49 24.19 -5.70
C ARG A 78 -17.81 22.87 -6.10
N SER A 79 -18.07 21.87 -5.25
CA SER A 79 -17.85 20.44 -5.48
C SER A 79 -18.53 19.98 -6.78
N GLN A 80 -17.73 19.52 -7.76
CA GLN A 80 -18.21 18.77 -8.92
C GLN A 80 -17.62 17.35 -8.91
N PRO A 81 -18.42 16.32 -9.25
CA PRO A 81 -17.95 14.95 -9.33
C PRO A 81 -17.22 14.67 -10.66
N LEU A 82 -16.31 13.70 -10.57
CA LEU A 82 -15.36 13.25 -11.58
C LEU A 82 -15.99 12.77 -12.89
N ARG A 83 -15.49 13.27 -14.03
CA ARG A 83 -15.24 12.49 -15.27
C ARG A 83 -14.66 13.42 -16.35
N ASP A 84 -13.36 13.31 -16.61
CA ASP A 84 -12.77 13.78 -17.86
C ASP A 84 -11.95 12.66 -18.54
N PRO A 85 -12.14 12.43 -19.86
CA PRO A 85 -11.59 11.30 -20.61
C PRO A 85 -10.29 11.65 -21.38
N GLN A 86 -9.35 12.36 -20.77
CA GLN A 86 -8.06 12.67 -21.40
C GLN A 86 -6.92 12.03 -20.61
N LEU A 87 -6.79 10.73 -20.86
CA LEU A 87 -5.73 9.84 -20.36
C LEU A 87 -4.43 10.03 -21.17
N SER A 88 -4.12 11.26 -21.61
CA SER A 88 -3.06 11.54 -22.59
C SER A 88 -1.78 12.15 -22.02
N ASP A 89 -1.79 12.63 -20.78
CA ASP A 89 -0.57 13.02 -20.06
C ASP A 89 -0.59 12.36 -18.67
N LEU A 90 -0.38 11.05 -18.63
CA LEU A 90 0.17 10.43 -17.42
C LEU A 90 1.64 10.82 -17.33
N ASP A 91 1.88 12.11 -17.07
CA ASP A 91 3.09 12.50 -16.39
C ASP A 91 2.95 11.84 -15.01
N PHE A 92 3.47 10.61 -14.88
CA PHE A 92 3.66 9.95 -13.60
C PHE A 92 4.70 10.79 -12.86
N LYS A 93 4.27 11.98 -12.39
CA LYS A 93 5.05 12.84 -11.54
C LYS A 93 5.32 12.00 -10.32
N ILE A 94 6.51 11.39 -10.29
CA ILE A 94 6.97 10.57 -9.20
C ILE A 94 6.76 11.44 -7.97
N LEU A 95 5.87 11.01 -7.08
CA LEU A 95 5.59 11.75 -5.85
C LEU A 95 6.85 11.67 -5.01
N GLU A 96 7.71 12.66 -5.17
CA GLU A 96 8.94 12.74 -4.42
C GLU A 96 8.59 13.16 -3.01
N VAL A 97 8.66 12.19 -2.11
CA VAL A 97 8.45 12.44 -0.69
C VAL A 97 9.63 13.27 -0.17
N HIS A 98 9.32 14.31 0.60
CA HIS A 98 10.31 15.18 1.23
C HIS A 98 11.42 14.37 1.94
N GLU A 99 12.68 14.79 1.83
CA GLU A 99 13.89 14.08 2.34
C GLU A 99 13.73 13.52 3.77
N ASN A 100 13.15 14.32 4.68
CA ASN A 100 12.90 13.91 6.08
C ASN A 100 11.98 12.69 6.25
N LEU A 101 11.25 12.30 5.20
CA LEU A 101 10.32 11.17 5.21
C LEU A 101 10.88 9.97 4.44
N LYS A 102 11.93 10.13 3.61
CA LYS A 102 12.49 9.05 2.78
C LYS A 102 13.00 7.86 3.61
N ASN A 103 13.49 8.11 4.83
CA ASN A 103 14.03 7.07 5.72
C ASN A 103 13.11 6.70 6.88
N ARG A 104 11.90 7.26 6.94
CA ARG A 104 10.94 6.87 7.97
C ARG A 104 10.22 5.61 7.50
N PRO A 105 10.13 4.57 8.35
CA PRO A 105 9.25 3.44 8.04
C PRO A 105 7.88 4.02 7.76
N VAL A 106 7.21 3.51 6.72
CA VAL A 106 5.96 3.98 6.10
C VAL A 106 4.96 4.42 7.17
N PHE A 107 5.17 5.63 7.66
CA PHE A 107 4.49 6.35 8.72
C PHE A 107 4.46 5.65 10.10
N GLY A 108 5.48 5.95 10.91
CA GLY A 108 5.36 6.16 12.35
C GLY A 108 5.47 7.65 12.67
#